data_AF-A0A520ANI7-F1
#
_entry.id   AF-A0A520ANI7-F1
#
_cell.length_a   1.000
_cell.length_b   1.000
_cell.length_c   1.000
_cell.angle_alpha   90.00
_cell.angle_beta   90.00
_cell.angle_gamma   90.00
#
_symmetry.space_group_name_H-M   'P 1'
#
loop_
_entity.id
_entity.type
_entity.pdbx_description
1 polymer ?
#
loop_
_entity_poly.entity_id
_entity_poly.type
_entity_poly.pdbx_seq_one_letter_code
_entity_poly.pdbx_strand_id
1 'polypeptide(L)'
;MMQSSKNETLGRQLLNKGFFLSFGEAILKQNSGAAKLIKEIDFFFLETDGSQSSIEEIYQAVAEIKNIPVDELKQIIFANWERLKLV
;
A
#
# COMPACT_ATOMS: atom_id res chain seq x y z
N MET A 1 -22.54 -8.79 -1.37
CA MET A 1 -21.19 -8.30 -1.71
C MET A 1 -20.97 -6.90 -1.13
N MET A 2 -20.78 -6.73 0.18
CA MET A 2 -20.74 -5.40 0.83
C MET A 2 -19.73 -5.31 1.99
N GLN A 3 -18.58 -5.98 1.87
CA GLN A 3 -17.52 -5.98 2.91
C GLN A 3 -16.23 -5.24 2.50
N SER A 4 -16.05 -4.85 1.23
CA SER A 4 -14.80 -4.24 0.75
C SER A 4 -14.71 -2.71 0.96
N SER A 5 -15.83 -2.03 1.22
CA SER A 5 -15.89 -0.55 1.22
C SER A 5 -15.42 0.16 2.48
N LYS A 6 -15.51 -0.47 3.67
CA LYS A 6 -15.20 0.22 4.94
C LYS A 6 -13.73 0.62 5.05
N ASN A 7 -12.82 -0.28 4.70
CA ASN A 7 -11.38 -0.03 4.80
C ASN A 7 -10.91 1.00 3.75
N GLU A 8 -11.51 0.98 2.56
CA GLU A 8 -11.25 2.01 1.54
C GLU A 8 -11.71 3.39 2.03
N THR A 9 -12.95 3.52 2.51
CA THR A 9 -13.48 4.79 3.02
C THR A 9 -12.65 5.34 4.17
N LEU A 10 -12.28 4.50 5.14
CA LEU A 10 -11.43 4.92 6.26
C LEU A 10 -10.04 5.36 5.78
N GLY A 11 -9.42 4.60 4.87
CA GLY A 11 -8.12 4.97 4.31
C GLY A 11 -8.17 6.34 3.61
N ARG A 12 -9.21 6.62 2.83
CA ARG A 12 -9.42 7.94 2.21
C ARG A 12 -9.59 9.06 3.26
N GLN A 13 -10.30 8.80 4.35
CA GLN A 13 -10.45 9.77 5.43
C GLN A 13 -9.13 10.09 6.11
N LEU A 14 -8.28 9.08 6.35
CA LEU A 14 -6.95 9.26 6.95
C LEU A 14 -6.01 10.06 6.01
N LEU A 15 -6.01 9.74 4.72
CA LEU A 15 -5.25 10.50 3.72
C LEU A 15 -5.68 11.97 3.68
N ASN A 16 -7.00 12.24 3.73
CA ASN A 16 -7.54 13.60 3.78
C ASN A 16 -7.15 14.38 5.05
N LYS A 17 -6.69 13.69 6.11
CA LYS A 17 -6.17 14.29 7.34
C LYS A 17 -4.64 14.40 7.35
N GLY A 18 -3.97 14.05 6.25
CA GLY A 18 -2.52 14.15 6.10
C GLY A 18 -1.75 12.98 6.69
N PHE A 19 -2.42 11.87 7.03
CA PHE A 19 -1.73 10.64 7.41
C PHE A 19 -1.15 9.94 6.18
N PHE A 20 0.02 9.33 6.37
CA PHE A 20 0.56 8.36 5.43
C PHE A 20 0.09 6.96 5.80
N LEU A 21 -0.12 6.11 4.81
CA LEU A 21 -0.61 4.75 5.00
C LEU A 21 0.48 3.74 4.67
N SER A 22 0.55 2.70 5.49
CA SER A 22 1.31 1.49 5.24
C SER A 22 0.34 0.35 4.90
N PHE A 23 0.72 -0.54 4.00
CA PHE A 23 -0.11 -1.65 3.55
C PHE A 23 0.62 -2.98 3.70
N GLY A 24 -0.05 -3.95 4.34
CA GLY A 24 0.45 -5.31 4.50
C GLY A 24 -0.37 -6.36 3.77
N GLU A 25 -0.47 -7.56 4.35
CA GLU A 25 -1.11 -8.76 3.79
C GLU A 25 -2.53 -8.54 3.23
N ALA A 26 -3.27 -7.53 3.71
CA ALA A 26 -4.59 -7.18 3.17
C ALA A 26 -4.58 -6.86 1.65
N ILE A 27 -3.43 -6.46 1.09
CA ILE A 27 -3.24 -6.24 -0.35
C ILE A 27 -3.41 -7.53 -1.16
N LEU A 28 -3.01 -8.68 -0.61
CA LEU A 28 -3.04 -9.96 -1.32
C LEU A 28 -4.48 -10.44 -1.61
N LYS A 29 -5.46 -9.89 -0.91
CA LYS A 29 -6.88 -10.17 -1.15
C LYS A 29 -7.37 -9.35 -2.35
N GLN A 30 -7.69 -10.03 -3.45
CA GLN A 30 -8.29 -9.40 -4.62
C GLN A 30 -9.51 -8.55 -4.25
N ASN A 31 -9.64 -7.37 -4.87
CA ASN A 31 -10.71 -6.41 -4.63
C ASN A 31 -10.84 -5.93 -3.16
N SER A 32 -9.81 -6.08 -2.33
CA SER A 32 -9.79 -5.46 -1.01
C SER A 32 -9.80 -3.94 -1.11
N GLY A 33 -10.30 -3.26 -0.07
CA GLY A 33 -10.24 -1.80 -0.01
C GLY A 33 -8.79 -1.28 -0.03
N ALA A 34 -7.85 -2.05 0.50
CA ALA A 34 -6.42 -1.76 0.43
C ALA A 34 -5.90 -1.77 -1.02
N ALA A 35 -6.22 -2.82 -1.79
CA ALA A 35 -5.82 -2.95 -3.19
C ALA A 35 -6.42 -1.86 -4.09
N LYS A 36 -7.66 -1.43 -3.80
CA LYS A 36 -8.28 -0.31 -4.51
C LYS A 36 -7.60 1.02 -4.19
N LEU A 37 -7.34 1.26 -2.91
CA LEU A 37 -6.76 2.52 -2.46
C LEU A 37 -5.33 2.69 -2.95
N ILE A 38 -4.48 1.66 -2.84
CA ILE A 38 -3.07 1.73 -3.25
C ILE A 38 -2.90 2.01 -4.76
N LYS A 39 -3.90 1.61 -5.56
CA LYS A 39 -3.92 1.87 -7.00
C LYS A 39 -3.98 3.37 -7.32
N GLU A 40 -4.58 4.16 -6.44
CA GLU A 40 -4.86 5.59 -6.68
C GLU A 40 -3.87 6.54 -6.00
N ILE A 41 -2.91 6.04 -5.22
CA ILE A 41 -1.96 6.86 -4.46
C ILE A 41 -0.52 6.46 -4.72
N ASP A 42 0.38 7.43 -4.71
CA ASP A 42 1.82 7.19 -4.93
C ASP A 42 2.66 7.39 -3.67
N PHE A 43 2.09 7.96 -2.60
CA PHE A 43 2.75 8.11 -1.30
C PHE A 43 2.21 7.10 -0.29
N PHE A 44 2.94 6.00 -0.11
CA PHE A 44 2.59 4.90 0.78
C PHE A 44 3.84 4.10 1.15
N PHE A 45 3.68 3.20 2.12
CA PHE A 45 4.68 2.23 2.55
C PHE A 45 4.12 0.81 2.58
N LEU A 46 4.99 -0.18 2.70
CA LEU A 46 4.65 -1.60 2.78
C LEU A 46 5.25 -2.19 4.05
N GLU A 47 4.51 -3.10 4.68
CA GLU A 47 4.89 -3.73 5.93
C GLU A 47 4.42 -5.19 6.00
N THR A 48 5.05 -5.98 6.86
CA THR A 48 4.60 -7.35 7.14
C THR A 48 3.83 -7.46 8.45
N ASP A 49 4.05 -6.55 9.40
CA ASP A 49 3.51 -6.60 10.79
C ASP A 49 3.62 -7.99 11.45
N GLY A 50 4.69 -8.74 11.12
CA GLY A 50 4.89 -10.10 11.60
C GLY A 50 3.93 -11.17 11.03
N SER A 51 3.21 -10.84 9.95
CA SER A 51 2.37 -11.82 9.22
C SER A 51 3.20 -12.93 8.56
N GLN A 52 2.52 -13.99 8.13
CA GLN A 52 3.15 -15.12 7.44
C GLN A 52 3.58 -14.77 6.01
N SER A 53 2.94 -13.76 5.41
CA SER A 53 3.28 -13.28 4.08
C SER A 53 4.63 -12.56 4.12
N SER A 54 5.52 -12.93 3.18
CA SER A 54 6.82 -12.29 3.02
C SER A 54 6.69 -10.86 2.49
N ILE A 55 7.72 -10.04 2.72
CA ILE A 55 7.71 -8.68 2.18
C ILE A 55 7.78 -8.70 0.64
N GLU A 56 8.47 -9.70 0.08
CA GLU A 56 8.58 -9.94 -1.35
C GLU A 56 7.22 -10.19 -2.00
N GLU A 57 6.36 -11.01 -1.37
CA GLU A 57 4.99 -11.25 -1.86
C GLU A 57 4.15 -9.98 -1.87
N ILE A 58 4.27 -9.15 -0.84
CA ILE A 58 3.55 -7.87 -0.73
C ILE A 58 4.04 -6.90 -1.82
N TYR A 59 5.35 -6.77 -2.02
CA TYR A 59 5.91 -5.95 -3.10
C TYR A 59 5.44 -6.43 -4.47
N GLN A 60 5.47 -7.73 -4.72
CA GLN A 60 5.04 -8.32 -5.98
C GLN A 60 3.57 -8.00 -6.26
N ALA A 61 2.69 -8.18 -5.28
CA ALA A 61 1.27 -7.88 -5.43
C ALA A 61 1.00 -6.39 -5.71
N VAL A 62 1.72 -5.48 -5.05
CA VAL A 62 1.56 -4.03 -5.29
C VAL A 62 2.09 -3.64 -6.66
N ALA A 63 3.22 -4.20 -7.09
CA ALA A 63 3.78 -3.99 -8.42
C ALA A 63 2.79 -4.42 -9.52
N GLU A 64 2.12 -5.56 -9.33
CA GLU A 64 1.06 -6.04 -10.22
C GLU A 64 -0.16 -5.10 -10.23
N ILE A 65 -0.63 -4.65 -9.07
CA ILE A 65 -1.76 -3.72 -8.95
C ILE A 65 -1.47 -2.39 -9.67
N LYS A 66 -0.24 -1.88 -9.54
CA LYS A 66 0.22 -0.64 -10.17
C LYS A 66 0.69 -0.83 -11.62
N ASN A 67 0.82 -2.06 -12.09
CA ASN A 67 1.32 -2.40 -13.40
C ASN A 67 2.72 -1.78 -13.68
N ILE A 68 3.63 -1.95 -12.73
CA ILE A 68 5.03 -1.50 -12.80
C ILE A 68 5.98 -2.63 -12.37
N PRO A 69 7.26 -2.60 -12.75
CA PRO A 69 8.26 -3.51 -12.22
C PRO A 69 8.45 -3.33 -10.71
N VAL A 70 8.78 -4.42 -10.00
CA VAL A 70 9.09 -4.37 -8.56
C VAL A 70 10.24 -3.42 -8.25
N ASP A 71 11.24 -3.33 -9.13
CA ASP A 71 12.38 -2.41 -8.91
C ASP A 71 11.97 -0.94 -9.04
N GLU A 72 11.00 -0.61 -9.88
CA GLU A 72 10.41 0.73 -9.92
C GLU A 72 9.62 1.03 -8.64
N LEU A 73 8.86 0.04 -8.14
CA LEU A 73 8.15 0.17 -6.86
C LEU A 73 9.11 0.43 -5.69
N LYS A 74 10.26 -0.26 -5.65
CA LYS A 74 11.31 0.01 -4.64
C LYS A 74 11.80 1.45 -4.69
N GLN A 75 12.01 2.01 -5.87
CA GLN A 75 12.42 3.41 -6.04
C GLN A 75 11.35 4.38 -5.54
N ILE A 76 10.07 4.12 -5.83
CA ILE A 76 8.95 4.93 -5.34
C ILE A 76 8.92 4.94 -3.81
N ILE A 77 9.00 3.77 -3.18
CA ILE A 77 8.98 3.63 -1.71
C ILE A 77 10.19 4.33 -1.08
N PHE A 78 11.38 4.16 -1.67
CA PHE A 78 12.59 4.84 -1.20
C PHE A 78 12.47 6.36 -1.30
N ALA A 79 11.99 6.89 -2.43
CA ALA A 79 11.77 8.32 -2.60
C ALA A 79 10.72 8.88 -1.62
N ASN A 80 9.66 8.12 -1.31
CA ASN A 80 8.69 8.48 -0.28
C ASN A 80 9.34 8.55 1.11
N TRP A 81 10.21 7.59 1.44
CA TRP A 81 10.96 7.58 2.68
C TRP A 81 11.89 8.80 2.80
N GLU A 82 12.63 9.15 1.74
CA GLU A 82 13.50 10.34 1.72
C GLU A 82 12.71 11.64 1.94
N ARG A 83 11.51 11.73 1.35
CA ARG A 83 10.62 12.89 1.52
C ARG A 83 10.13 13.08 2.95
N LEU A 84 10.06 12.02 3.76
CA LEU A 84 9.66 12.13 5.16
C LEU A 84 10.71 12.84 6.02
N LYS A 85 11.96 12.95 5.56
CA LYS A 85 13.08 13.56 6.31
C LYS A 85 13.13 13.08 7.77
N LEU A 86 12.84 11.79 7.98
CA LEU A 86 12.75 11.21 9.32
C LEU A 86 14.13 10.98 9.96
N VAL A 87 15.21 11.30 9.25
CA VAL A 87 16.58 11.33 9.75
C VAL A 87 17.35 12.44 9.04
#